data_AF-B9XPR3-F1
#
_entry.id   AF-B9XPR3-F1
#
_cell.length_a   1.000
_cell.length_b   1.000
_cell.length_c   1.000
_cell.angle_alpha   90.00
_cell.angle_beta   90.00
_cell.angle_gamma   90.00
#
_symmetry.space_group_name_H-M   'P 1'
#
loop_
_entity.id
_entity.type
_entity.pdbx_description
1 polymer ?
#
loop_
_entity_poly.entity_id
_entity_poly.type
_entity_poly.pdbx_seq_one_letter_code
_entity_poly.pdbx_strand_id
1 'polypeptide(L)'
;MTKKNIILITAFLVLVGSIYFYLYRDLFRKADIQISHTIRAKRGSFRRPNPNPDAAPEDLIIFSMNRDYNLTAISVFSAAEIATNRFAHPLWELTTKSNSAPTSVFAYGAHVRGMHPTVKGAQPAPLQPNVTYRLRIEAGSQKGEHDFSIADDTNVAQ
;
A
#
# COMPACT_ATOMS: atom_id res chain seq x y z
N MET A 1 -56.18 0.67 16.87
CA MET A 1 -55.20 -0.43 16.75
C MET A 1 -55.20 -1.24 18.05
N THR A 2 -55.34 -2.56 17.96
CA THR A 2 -55.22 -3.44 19.13
C THR A 2 -53.74 -3.68 19.47
N LYS A 3 -53.41 -3.88 20.76
CA LYS A 3 -52.03 -4.11 21.23
C LYS A 3 -51.32 -5.24 20.45
N LYS A 4 -52.07 -6.28 20.06
CA LYS A 4 -51.61 -7.39 19.21
C LYS A 4 -51.07 -6.93 17.85
N ASN A 5 -51.74 -5.99 17.19
CA ASN A 5 -51.32 -5.49 15.88
C ASN A 5 -50.04 -4.65 15.98
N ILE A 6 -49.87 -3.89 17.07
CA ILE A 6 -48.65 -3.13 17.31
C ILE A 6 -47.47 -4.09 17.47
N ILE A 7 -47.61 -5.15 18.29
CA ILE A 7 -46.56 -6.15 18.50
C ILE A 7 -46.18 -6.85 17.19
N LEU A 8 -47.17 -7.24 16.36
CA LEU A 8 -46.92 -7.86 15.07
C LEU A 8 -46.19 -6.93 14.10
N ILE A 9 -46.57 -5.65 14.05
CA ILE A 9 -45.91 -4.65 13.21
C ILE A 9 -44.47 -4.43 13.67
N THR A 10 -44.22 -4.33 14.98
CA THR A 10 -42.87 -4.16 15.52
C THR A 10 -42.02 -5.39 15.26
N ALA A 11 -42.54 -6.60 15.47
CA ALA A 11 -41.83 -7.84 15.19
C ALA A 11 -41.47 -7.96 13.69
N PHE A 12 -42.40 -7.58 12.82
CA PHE A 12 -42.16 -7.56 11.38
C PHE A 12 -41.09 -6.54 10.98
N LEU A 13 -41.12 -5.33 11.54
CA LEU A 13 -40.10 -4.30 11.29
C LEU A 13 -38.72 -4.73 11.79
N VAL A 14 -38.63 -5.38 12.94
CA VAL A 14 -37.36 -5.91 13.47
C VAL A 14 -36.82 -7.02 12.56
N LEU A 15 -37.69 -7.94 12.11
CA LEU A 15 -37.30 -9.02 11.19
C LEU A 15 -36.79 -8.46 9.85
N VAL A 16 -37.53 -7.55 9.23
CA VAL A 16 -37.12 -6.92 7.96
C VAL A 16 -35.84 -6.10 8.14
N GLY A 17 -35.74 -5.33 9.23
CA GLY A 17 -34.56 -4.54 9.54
C GLY A 17 -33.31 -5.39 9.75
N SER A 18 -33.44 -6.53 10.44
CA SER A 18 -32.32 -7.46 10.66
C SER A 18 -31.91 -8.20 9.38
N ILE A 19 -32.87 -8.61 8.53
CA ILE A 19 -32.56 -9.17 7.20
C ILE A 19 -31.84 -8.14 6.33
N TYR A 20 -32.34 -6.91 6.30
CA TYR A 20 -31.72 -5.83 5.54
C TYR A 20 -30.31 -5.54 6.04
N PHE A 21 -30.11 -5.47 7.35
CA PHE A 21 -28.79 -5.32 7.95
C PHE A 21 -27.85 -6.48 7.59
N TYR A 22 -28.36 -7.72 7.55
CA TYR A 22 -27.56 -8.89 7.22
C TYR A 22 -27.13 -8.90 5.75
N LEU A 23 -28.03 -8.55 4.83
CA LEU A 23 -27.77 -8.49 3.40
C LEU A 23 -26.85 -7.31 3.02
N TYR A 24 -27.05 -6.15 3.66
CA TYR A 24 -26.28 -4.94 3.36
C TYR A 24 -25.02 -4.78 4.22
N ARG A 25 -24.68 -5.79 5.04
CA ARG A 25 -23.49 -5.76 5.90
C ARG A 25 -22.20 -5.54 5.12
N ASP A 26 -22.12 -6.06 3.90
CA ASP A 26 -20.93 -5.92 3.06
C ASP A 26 -20.79 -4.54 2.41
N LEU A 27 -21.87 -3.76 2.29
CA LEU A 27 -21.78 -2.37 1.79
C LEU A 27 -21.10 -1.44 2.81
N PHE A 28 -21.09 -1.80 4.09
CA PHE A 28 -20.38 -1.04 5.12
C PHE A 28 -18.90 -1.43 5.24
N ARG A 29 -18.45 -2.48 4.54
CA ARG A 29 -17.02 -2.82 4.51
C ARG A 29 -16.30 -1.76 3.67
N LYS A 30 -15.34 -1.08 4.30
CA LYS A 30 -14.46 -0.15 3.58
C LYS A 30 -13.71 -0.94 2.51
N ALA A 31 -13.56 -0.36 1.32
CA ALA A 31 -12.76 -0.96 0.27
C ALA A 31 -11.30 -1.08 0.75
N ASP A 32 -10.80 -2.30 0.87
CA ASP A 32 -9.40 -2.55 1.18
C ASP A 32 -8.54 -2.14 -0.01
N ILE A 33 -7.44 -1.45 0.27
CA ILE A 33 -6.44 -1.09 -0.75
C ILE A 33 -5.66 -2.36 -1.07
N GLN A 34 -5.93 -2.96 -2.23
CA GLN A 34 -5.16 -4.09 -2.72
C GLN A 34 -3.90 -3.58 -3.39
N ILE A 35 -2.75 -3.95 -2.84
CA ILE A 35 -1.44 -3.55 -3.33
C ILE A 35 -0.77 -4.81 -3.89
N SER A 36 -0.09 -4.64 -5.01
CA SER A 36 0.73 -5.65 -5.67
C SER A 36 2.08 -5.04 -5.96
N HIS A 37 3.12 -5.85 -6.03
CA HIS A 37 4.45 -5.40 -6.40
C HIS A 37 4.94 -6.17 -7.62
N THR A 38 5.77 -5.52 -8.41
CA THR A 38 6.49 -6.12 -9.53
C THR A 38 7.93 -5.66 -9.45
N ILE A 39 8.85 -6.62 -9.44
CA ILE A 39 10.28 -6.36 -9.51
C ILE A 39 10.67 -6.40 -10.99
N ARG A 40 11.27 -5.31 -11.49
CA ARG A 40 11.82 -5.27 -12.84
C ARG A 40 13.28 -4.88 -12.76
N ALA A 41 14.16 -5.70 -13.32
CA ALA A 41 15.52 -5.27 -13.63
C ALA A 41 15.44 -3.97 -14.44
N LYS A 42 16.11 -2.92 -13.98
CA LYS A 42 16.24 -1.63 -14.67
C LYS A 42 17.11 -1.85 -15.91
N ARG A 43 16.57 -2.54 -16.92
CA ARG A 43 17.23 -2.71 -18.21
C ARG A 43 17.47 -1.32 -18.75
N GLY A 44 18.74 -0.94 -18.81
CA GLY A 44 19.19 0.37 -19.26
C GLY A 44 18.40 0.74 -20.50
N SER A 45 17.70 1.87 -20.43
CA SER A 45 17.12 2.49 -21.61
C SER A 45 18.21 2.54 -22.68
N PHE A 46 17.94 2.02 -23.88
CA PHE A 46 18.82 2.05 -25.06
C PHE A 46 19.28 3.46 -25.47
N ARG A 47 18.93 4.52 -24.71
CA ARG A 47 19.26 5.92 -24.98
C ARG A 47 20.34 6.53 -24.08
N ARG A 48 20.81 5.87 -23.02
CA ARG A 48 21.90 6.44 -22.19
C ARG A 48 22.88 5.34 -21.76
N PRO A 49 24.15 5.42 -22.18
CA PRO A 49 25.20 4.59 -21.60
C PRO A 49 25.23 4.82 -20.08
N ASN A 50 25.11 3.75 -19.30
CA ASN A 50 25.38 3.81 -17.87
C ASN A 50 26.89 4.12 -17.71
N PRO A 51 27.31 5.19 -17.01
CA PRO A 51 28.73 5.52 -16.87
C PRO A 51 29.53 4.49 -16.09
N ASN A 52 28.86 3.58 -15.37
CA ASN A 52 29.50 2.57 -14.54
C ASN A 52 29.10 1.14 -14.99
N PRO A 53 29.97 0.42 -15.72
CA PRO A 53 29.71 -0.95 -16.18
C PRO A 53 29.71 -1.99 -15.04
N ASP A 54 30.27 -1.64 -13.87
CA ASP A 54 30.36 -2.53 -12.71
C ASP A 54 29.22 -2.31 -11.69
N ALA A 55 28.31 -1.35 -11.94
CA ALA A 55 27.14 -1.16 -11.11
C ALA A 55 26.11 -2.27 -11.42
N ALA A 56 25.87 -3.15 -10.45
CA ALA A 56 24.82 -4.15 -10.52
C ALA A 56 23.48 -3.49 -10.93
N PRO A 57 22.65 -4.15 -11.76
CA PRO A 57 21.34 -3.63 -12.10
C PRO A 57 20.55 -3.36 -10.81
N GLU A 58 20.23 -2.09 -10.54
CA GLU A 58 19.31 -1.76 -9.45
C GLU A 58 17.93 -2.28 -9.85
N ASP A 59 17.42 -3.26 -9.11
CA ASP A 59 16.06 -3.74 -9.32
C ASP A 59 15.05 -2.65 -9.00
N LEU A 60 14.22 -2.31 -10.00
CA LEU A 60 13.15 -1.35 -9.85
C LEU A 60 11.93 -2.06 -9.29
N ILE A 61 11.57 -1.72 -8.05
CA ILE A 61 10.33 -2.21 -7.43
C ILE A 61 9.21 -1.25 -7.77
N ILE A 62 8.22 -1.75 -8.49
CA ILE A 62 7.02 -1.02 -8.87
C ILE A 62 5.85 -1.55 -8.04
N PHE A 63 5.13 -0.66 -7.40
CA PHE A 63 3.90 -0.96 -6.68
C PHE A 63 2.69 -0.52 -7.49
N SER A 64 1.73 -1.42 -7.64
CA SER A 64 0.45 -1.15 -8.30
C SER A 64 -0.71 -1.46 -7.37
N MET A 65 -1.70 -0.58 -7.40
CA MET A 65 -2.94 -0.68 -6.64
C MET A 65 -4.10 -1.02 -7.58
N ASN A 66 -5.15 -1.62 -7.03
CA ASN A 66 -6.34 -2.01 -7.80
C ASN A 66 -7.10 -0.82 -8.42
N ARG A 67 -6.98 0.39 -7.86
CA ARG A 67 -7.65 1.62 -8.30
C ARG A 67 -6.75 2.83 -8.06
N ASP A 68 -7.14 3.98 -8.62
CA ASP A 68 -6.48 5.24 -8.31
C ASP A 68 -6.89 5.73 -6.92
N TYR A 69 -5.89 5.99 -6.06
CA TYR A 69 -6.09 6.51 -4.71
C TYR A 69 -5.38 7.85 -4.53
N ASN A 70 -6.00 8.73 -3.76
CA ASN A 70 -5.35 9.95 -3.26
C ASN A 70 -4.54 9.60 -2.01
N LEU A 71 -3.29 9.20 -2.23
CA LEU A 71 -2.34 8.79 -1.19
C LEU A 71 -1.99 9.94 -0.24
N THR A 72 -2.23 9.79 1.05
CA THR A 72 -1.86 10.76 2.07
C THR A 72 -0.48 10.48 2.66
N ALA A 73 -0.16 9.20 2.83
CA ALA A 73 1.14 8.75 3.33
C ALA A 73 1.57 7.46 2.65
N ILE A 74 2.86 7.34 2.37
CA ILE A 74 3.54 6.12 1.93
C ILE A 74 4.72 5.92 2.86
N SER A 75 4.87 4.72 3.39
CA SER A 75 5.94 4.38 4.30
C SER A 75 6.41 2.96 4.04
N VAL A 76 7.72 2.76 3.96
CA VAL A 76 8.34 1.44 3.81
C VAL A 76 9.20 1.17 5.02
N PHE A 77 9.03 -0.01 5.61
CA PHE A 77 9.74 -0.45 6.79
C PHE A 77 10.33 -1.84 6.57
N SER A 78 11.35 -2.19 7.36
CA SER A 78 11.76 -3.59 7.51
C SER A 78 10.71 -4.34 8.35
N ALA A 79 10.29 -5.53 7.88
CA ALA A 79 9.35 -6.36 8.63
C ALA A 79 9.94 -6.82 9.97
N ALA A 80 11.24 -7.12 10.01
CA ALA A 80 11.96 -7.49 11.22
C ALA A 80 12.00 -6.33 12.24
N GLU A 81 12.16 -5.10 11.74
CA GLU A 81 12.22 -3.91 12.59
C GLU A 81 10.86 -3.58 13.18
N ILE A 82 9.77 -3.63 12.39
CA ILE A 82 8.40 -3.46 12.91
C ILE A 82 8.07 -4.53 13.96
N ALA A 83 8.52 -5.77 13.76
CA ALA A 83 8.23 -6.86 14.68
C ALA A 83 8.93 -6.69 16.04
N THR A 84 10.14 -6.13 16.04
CA THR A 84 10.98 -6.03 17.24
C THR A 84 10.87 -4.66 17.92
N ASN A 85 10.62 -3.60 17.15
CA ASN A 85 10.60 -2.22 17.62
C ASN A 85 9.29 -1.52 17.25
N ARG A 86 8.59 -1.01 18.27
CA ARG A 86 7.38 -0.21 18.10
C ARG A 86 7.62 1.13 17.38
N PHE A 87 8.86 1.61 17.39
CA PHE A 87 9.33 2.84 16.73
C PHE A 87 10.26 2.55 15.55
N ALA A 88 9.93 1.52 14.76
CA ALA A 88 10.69 1.22 13.54
C ALA A 88 10.81 2.46 12.66
N HIS A 89 12.02 2.74 12.20
CA HIS A 89 12.29 3.87 11.34
C HIS A 89 11.92 3.52 9.89
N PRO A 90 11.14 4.37 9.19
CA PRO A 90 10.84 4.13 7.81
C PRO A 90 12.10 4.33 6.94
N LEU A 91 12.39 3.36 6.09
CA LEU A 91 13.45 3.41 5.07
C LEU A 91 13.13 4.45 3.99
N TRP A 92 11.84 4.65 3.76
CA TRP A 92 11.32 5.65 2.84
C TRP A 92 9.95 6.09 3.34
N GLU A 93 9.76 7.40 3.45
CA GLU A 93 8.52 7.98 3.93
C GLU A 93 8.16 9.21 3.10
N LEU A 94 6.96 9.20 2.53
CA LEU A 94 6.37 10.32 1.81
C LEU A 94 5.04 10.69 2.45
N THR A 95 4.81 11.98 2.65
CA THR A 95 3.55 12.52 3.15
C THR A 95 3.06 13.68 2.27
N THR A 96 1.75 13.91 2.28
CA THR A 96 1.13 15.11 1.68
C THR A 96 0.44 15.93 2.74
N LYS A 97 0.48 17.27 2.60
CA LYS A 97 -0.20 18.20 3.52
C LYS A 97 -1.57 18.63 3.02
N SER A 98 -1.78 18.64 1.70
CA SER A 98 -2.96 19.26 1.09
C SER A 98 -3.82 18.29 0.30
N ASN A 99 -3.20 17.41 -0.48
CA ASN A 99 -3.77 16.31 -1.26
C ASN A 99 -2.69 15.81 -2.24
N SER A 100 -2.65 14.51 -2.52
CA SER A 100 -1.86 13.96 -3.62
C SER A 100 -2.68 13.82 -4.89
N ALA A 101 -1.99 13.63 -6.02
CA ALA A 101 -2.66 13.25 -7.25
C ALA A 101 -3.17 11.79 -7.16
N PRO A 102 -4.30 11.46 -7.81
CA PRO A 102 -4.76 10.09 -7.94
C PRO A 102 -3.64 9.23 -8.51
N THR A 103 -3.18 8.25 -7.73
CA THR A 103 -2.05 7.39 -8.07
C THR A 103 -2.51 5.95 -7.93
N SER A 104 -2.36 5.16 -8.99
CA SER A 104 -2.51 3.70 -8.99
C SER A 104 -1.16 2.98 -9.00
N VAL A 105 -0.12 3.61 -9.56
CA VAL A 105 1.20 2.98 -9.75
C VAL A 105 2.31 3.94 -9.36
N PHE A 106 3.29 3.46 -8.60
CA PHE A 106 4.52 4.21 -8.31
C PHE A 106 5.69 3.26 -8.10
N ALA A 107 6.92 3.75 -8.27
CA ALA A 107 8.12 2.97 -7.99
C ALA A 107 8.74 3.38 -6.65
N TYR A 108 9.44 2.45 -6.01
CA TYR A 108 10.21 2.73 -4.80
C TYR A 108 11.23 3.85 -5.06
N GLY A 109 11.26 4.85 -4.17
CA GLY A 109 12.16 6.00 -4.29
C GLY A 109 11.82 6.99 -5.41
N ALA A 110 10.75 6.75 -6.18
CA ALA A 110 10.33 7.68 -7.22
C ALA A 110 9.56 8.87 -6.65
N HIS A 111 9.57 9.99 -7.39
CA HIS A 111 8.76 11.14 -7.05
C HIS A 111 7.28 10.87 -7.35
N VAL A 112 6.43 10.90 -6.32
CA VAL A 112 4.98 10.82 -6.45
C VAL A 112 4.38 12.23 -6.43
N ARG A 113 3.55 12.55 -7.43
CA ARG A 113 3.02 13.91 -7.62
C ARG A 113 2.17 14.35 -6.43
N GLY A 114 2.57 15.46 -5.80
CA GLY A 114 1.87 16.01 -4.63
C GLY A 114 2.29 15.38 -3.29
N MET A 115 3.29 14.51 -3.29
CA MET A 115 3.90 13.97 -2.07
C MET A 115 5.33 14.44 -1.90
N HIS A 116 5.73 14.60 -0.65
CA HIS A 116 7.07 15.06 -0.28
C HIS A 116 7.64 14.16 0.82
N PRO A 117 8.97 13.98 0.86
CA PRO A 117 9.60 13.28 1.97
C PRO A 117 9.25 13.94 3.31
N THR A 118 8.87 13.13 4.31
CA THR A 118 8.52 13.63 5.65
C THR A 118 9.70 14.41 6.26
N VAL A 119 10.91 13.90 6.06
CA VAL A 119 12.15 14.58 6.44
C VAL A 119 12.74 15.25 5.20
N LYS A 120 12.97 16.58 5.28
CA LYS A 120 13.50 17.36 4.15
C LYS A 120 14.87 16.81 3.74
N GLY A 121 14.97 16.36 2.48
CA GLY A 121 16.20 15.78 1.92
C GLY A 121 16.41 14.30 2.23
N ALA A 122 15.46 13.62 2.88
CA ALA A 122 15.55 12.17 3.06
C ALA A 122 15.55 11.46 1.70
N GLN A 123 16.60 10.68 1.49
CA GLN A 123 16.72 9.77 0.36
C GLN A 123 16.16 8.40 0.79
N PRO A 124 15.53 7.66 -0.13
CA PRO A 124 15.14 6.28 0.13
C PRO A 124 16.40 5.45 0.45
N ALA A 125 16.37 4.72 1.55
CA ALA A 125 17.45 3.79 1.87
C ALA A 125 17.48 2.65 0.84
N PRO A 126 18.68 2.14 0.48
CA PRO A 126 18.80 1.01 -0.43
C PRO A 126 18.17 -0.24 0.21
N LEU A 127 17.41 -0.98 -0.59
CA LEU A 127 16.78 -2.21 -0.16
C LEU A 127 17.77 -3.37 -0.36
N GLN A 128 17.84 -4.26 0.62
CA GLN A 128 18.73 -5.41 0.61
C GLN A 128 18.01 -6.64 0.03
N PRO A 129 18.69 -7.46 -0.79
CA PRO A 129 18.19 -8.76 -1.21
C PRO A 129 17.89 -9.67 -0.03
N ASN A 130 16.93 -10.59 -0.19
CA ASN A 130 16.49 -11.57 0.83
C ASN A 130 15.95 -10.97 2.14
N VAL A 131 15.65 -9.67 2.17
CA VAL A 131 15.00 -9.03 3.32
C VAL A 131 13.53 -8.76 3.01
N THR A 132 12.65 -9.09 3.96
CA THR A 132 11.23 -8.78 3.87
C THR A 132 10.97 -7.35 4.36
N TYR A 133 10.33 -6.57 3.51
CA TYR A 133 9.90 -5.21 3.76
C TYR A 133 8.37 -5.13 3.77
N ARG A 134 7.83 -4.22 4.59
CA ARG A 134 6.41 -3.90 4.65
C ARG A 134 6.18 -2.51 4.10
N LEU A 135 5.41 -2.42 3.03
CA LEU A 135 4.88 -1.17 2.48
C LEU A 135 3.54 -0.87 3.17
N ARG A 136 3.43 0.30 3.77
CA ARG A 136 2.18 0.85 4.31
C ARG A 136 1.79 2.09 3.53
N ILE A 137 0.56 2.09 3.04
CA ILE A 137 -0.05 3.18 2.29
C ILE A 137 -1.28 3.66 3.04
N GLU A 138 -1.48 4.96 3.11
CA GLU A 138 -2.69 5.58 3.62
C GLU A 138 -3.31 6.46 2.52
N ALA A 139 -4.63 6.36 2.35
CA ALA A 139 -5.44 7.19 1.47
C ALA A 139 -6.62 7.76 2.27
N GLY A 140 -6.36 8.84 3.02
CA GLY A 140 -7.34 9.44 3.91
C GLY A 140 -7.72 8.49 5.05
N SER A 141 -8.93 7.91 5.01
CA SER A 141 -9.44 6.98 6.04
C SER A 141 -9.19 5.49 5.73
N GLN A 142 -8.63 5.19 4.57
CA GLN A 142 -8.27 3.83 4.13
C GLN A 142 -6.78 3.60 4.34
N LYS A 143 -6.43 2.38 4.72
CA LYS A 143 -5.04 1.94 4.92
C LYS A 143 -4.83 0.63 4.17
N GLY A 144 -3.67 0.48 3.57
CA GLY A 144 -3.21 -0.75 2.93
C GLY A 144 -1.84 -1.11 3.44
N GLU A 145 -1.62 -2.40 3.70
CA GLU A 145 -0.29 -2.94 4.03
C GLU A 145 0.03 -4.07 3.05
N HIS A 146 1.30 -4.14 2.63
CA HIS A 146 1.77 -5.15 1.70
C HIS A 146 3.21 -5.53 1.99
N ASP A 147 3.44 -6.82 2.18
CA ASP A 147 4.77 -7.37 2.42
C ASP A 147 5.40 -7.82 1.10
N PHE A 148 6.66 -7.45 0.90
CA PHE A 148 7.42 -7.81 -0.29
C PHE A 148 8.87 -8.14 0.10
N SER A 149 9.52 -8.94 -0.72
CA SER A 149 10.95 -9.28 -0.56
C SER A 149 11.60 -9.20 -1.92
N ILE A 150 12.86 -8.75 -1.94
CA ILE A 150 13.68 -8.81 -3.15
C ILE A 150 14.28 -10.21 -3.19
N ALA A 151 13.94 -10.99 -4.22
CA ALA A 151 14.57 -12.27 -4.45
C ALA A 151 16.02 -12.02 -4.91
N ASP A 152 16.98 -12.71 -4.29
CA ASP A 152 18.34 -12.76 -4.80
C ASP A 152 18.35 -13.62 -6.07
N ASP A 153 18.81 -13.06 -7.18
CA ASP A 153 18.88 -13.77 -8.49
C ASP A 153 19.98 -14.85 -8.52
N THR A 154 20.46 -15.31 -7.35
CA THR A 154 21.50 -16.35 -7.20
C THR A 154 20.95 -17.78 -7.17
N ASN A 155 19.65 -18.00 -7.40
CA ASN A 155 19.05 -19.35 -7.51
C ASN A 155 18.28 -19.58 -8.81
N VAL A 156 18.89 -19.26 -9.95
CA VAL A 156 18.48 -19.81 -11.26
C VAL A 156 19.70 -20.47 -11.93
N ALA A 157 20.20 -21.54 -11.32
CA ALA A 157 21.09 -22.49 -11.98
C ALA A 157 20.98 -23.87 -11.29
N GLN A 158 19.94 -24.62 -11.62
CA GLN A 158 19.97 -26.09 -11.61
C GLN A 158 19.22 -26.61 -12.84
#